data_AF-A0A239PXS0-F1
#
_entry.id   AF-A0A239PXS0-F1
#
_cell.length_a   1.000
_cell.length_b   1.000
_cell.length_c   1.000
_cell.angle_alpha   90.00
_cell.angle_beta   90.00
_cell.angle_gamma   90.00
#
_symmetry.space_group_name_H-M   'P 1'
#
loop_
_entity.id
_entity.type
_entity.pdbx_description
1 polymer ?
#
loop_
_entity_poly.entity_id
_entity_poly.type
_entity_poly.pdbx_seq_one_letter_code
_entity_poly.pdbx_strand_id
1 'polypeptide(L)'
;MYSLRKGAKAYGIDERMLRHKLLERGDISKSGKSGAITYHRYPSRATLQKLANETNGVLSGFDAANYLGLDIHLLRTFVVEGLIKKAGKMARNAPYFRREDLDAFLGRLYRQTRPDLESASDEVSLIAATPACQCSTLELLNLIFEHDIPLRSAAGADLRFNDFLISVERAKTAIGQSSAGAISMSEAAGKLGVDTATIRNLVNAGYLSAAPKAKRSSERWRVVDEASVAAFGEHYISAADLAHELRRDTANLCRELYKNGVEPLIFNGENRIIFRRRDVVGNN
;
A
#
# COMPACT_ATOMS: atom_id res chain seq x y z
N MET A 1 22.62 1.34 44.37
CA MET A 1 22.77 0.24 43.40
C MET A 1 21.44 0.06 42.66
N TYR A 2 21.43 -0.04 41.33
CA TYR A 2 20.20 -0.23 40.55
C TYR A 2 20.24 -1.59 39.84
N SER A 3 19.17 -2.38 39.98
CA SER A 3 18.90 -3.49 39.07
C SER A 3 18.40 -2.95 37.72
N LEU A 4 18.47 -3.76 36.67
CA LEU A 4 17.97 -3.42 35.32
C LEU A 4 16.59 -2.79 35.34
N ARG A 5 15.60 -3.48 35.90
CA ARG A 5 14.21 -3.00 35.97
C ARG A 5 14.07 -1.68 36.74
N LYS A 6 14.78 -1.53 37.86
CA LYS A 6 14.72 -0.32 38.69
C LYS A 6 15.44 0.85 38.01
N GLY A 7 16.55 0.60 37.33
CA GLY A 7 17.31 1.59 36.56
C GLY A 7 16.55 2.05 35.32
N ALA A 8 16.01 1.10 34.54
CA ALA A 8 15.17 1.35 33.37
C ALA A 8 14.01 2.29 33.72
N LYS A 9 13.22 1.93 34.75
CA LYS A 9 12.10 2.76 35.20
C LYS A 9 12.53 4.13 35.73
N ALA A 10 13.59 4.19 36.53
CA ALA A 10 14.02 5.44 37.16
C ALA A 10 14.59 6.48 36.18
N TYR A 11 15.10 6.03 35.03
CA TYR A 11 15.74 6.89 34.02
C TYR A 11 15.00 6.89 32.68
N GLY A 12 13.79 6.31 32.61
CA GLY A 12 12.95 6.33 31.41
C GLY A 12 13.52 5.56 30.21
N ILE A 13 14.33 4.52 30.45
CA ILE A 13 14.96 3.71 29.40
C ILE A 13 14.17 2.41 29.25
N ASP A 14 13.95 1.95 28.00
CA ASP A 14 13.45 0.58 27.76
C ASP A 14 14.39 -0.47 28.40
N GLU A 15 13.81 -1.45 29.11
CA GLU A 15 14.60 -2.43 29.86
C GLU A 15 15.45 -3.33 28.94
N ARG A 16 14.95 -3.65 27.74
CA ARG A 16 15.73 -4.41 26.75
C ARG A 16 16.89 -3.58 26.19
N MET A 17 16.67 -2.29 25.93
CA MET A 17 17.72 -1.35 25.52
C MET A 17 18.79 -1.22 26.60
N LEU A 18 18.38 -0.97 27.85
CA LEU A 18 19.31 -0.87 28.96
C LEU A 18 20.12 -2.16 29.14
N ARG A 19 19.46 -3.32 29.03
CA ARG A 19 20.13 -4.63 29.05
C ARG A 19 21.14 -4.77 27.92
N HIS A 20 20.79 -4.37 26.71
CA HIS A 20 21.70 -4.47 25.56
C HIS A 20 22.94 -3.59 25.74
N LYS A 21 22.75 -2.32 26.13
CA LYS A 21 23.86 -1.39 26.38
C LYS A 21 24.78 -1.85 27.50
N LEU A 22 24.23 -2.44 28.57
CA LEU A 22 25.05 -3.01 29.65
C LEU A 22 25.79 -4.28 29.22
N LEU A 23 25.23 -5.09 28.31
CA LEU A 23 25.92 -6.24 27.71
C LEU A 23 27.09 -5.79 26.84
N GLU A 24 26.89 -4.79 25.96
CA GLU A 24 27.96 -4.26 25.10
C GLU A 24 29.12 -3.66 25.88
N ARG A 25 28.82 -3.04 27.03
CA ARG A 25 29.82 -2.49 27.94
C ARG A 25 30.54 -3.54 28.79
N GLY A 26 30.07 -4.80 28.76
CA GLY A 26 30.57 -5.85 29.64
C GLY A 26 30.18 -5.71 31.11
N ASP A 27 29.26 -4.78 31.43
CA ASP A 27 28.79 -4.55 32.80
C ASP A 27 27.92 -5.72 33.29
N ILE A 28 27.26 -6.42 32.37
CA ILE A 28 26.50 -7.65 32.60
C ILE A 28 26.84 -8.72 31.55
N SER A 29 26.57 -9.99 31.87
CA SER A 29 26.63 -11.11 30.92
C SER A 29 25.37 -11.98 30.99
N LYS A 30 25.15 -12.81 29.97
CA LYS A 30 24.12 -13.86 29.97
C LYS A 30 24.75 -15.18 30.41
N SER A 31 24.15 -15.81 31.42
CA SER A 31 24.57 -17.10 31.96
C SER A 31 23.57 -18.20 31.58
N GLY A 32 24.09 -19.33 31.11
CA GLY A 32 23.35 -20.58 30.88
C GLY A 32 22.28 -20.54 29.77
N LYS A 33 21.58 -21.68 29.60
CA LYS A 33 20.49 -21.84 28.61
C LYS A 33 19.24 -21.00 28.94
N SER A 34 19.05 -20.60 30.20
CA SER A 34 17.92 -19.78 30.66
C SER A 34 18.09 -18.28 30.38
N GLY A 35 19.30 -17.82 30.02
CA GLY A 35 19.56 -16.41 29.75
C GLY A 35 19.51 -15.51 31.00
N ALA A 36 19.76 -16.09 32.17
CA ALA A 36 19.88 -15.36 33.44
C ALA A 36 20.98 -14.29 33.34
N ILE A 37 20.77 -13.16 34.01
CA ILE A 37 21.67 -12.01 33.92
C ILE A 37 22.62 -12.02 35.11
N THR A 38 23.92 -12.06 34.84
CA THR A 38 24.96 -11.89 35.86
C THR A 38 25.51 -10.48 35.76
N TYR A 39 25.56 -9.76 36.87
CA TYR A 39 26.17 -8.43 36.94
C TYR A 39 27.65 -8.57 37.29
N HIS A 40 28.53 -8.14 36.40
CA HIS A 40 29.94 -7.93 36.71
C HIS A 40 30.14 -6.59 37.40
N ARG A 41 29.33 -5.60 37.00
CA ARG A 41 29.29 -4.27 37.59
C ARG A 41 27.86 -3.77 37.58
N TYR A 42 27.35 -3.41 38.76
CA TYR A 42 26.04 -2.75 38.84
C TYR A 42 26.14 -1.33 38.28
N PRO A 43 25.16 -0.88 37.48
CA PRO A 43 25.19 0.44 36.89
C PRO A 43 25.05 1.52 37.98
N SER A 44 25.95 2.51 37.92
CA SER A 44 25.90 3.69 38.78
C SER A 44 24.83 4.68 38.29
N ARG A 45 24.45 5.67 39.10
CA ARG A 45 23.55 6.76 38.67
C ARG A 45 24.12 7.50 37.45
N ALA A 46 25.41 7.81 37.47
CA ALA A 46 26.08 8.49 36.35
C ALA A 46 26.06 7.63 35.07
N THR A 47 26.27 6.31 35.20
CA THR A 47 26.16 5.38 34.07
C THR A 47 24.74 5.35 33.51
N LEU A 48 23.72 5.24 34.37
CA LEU A 48 22.33 5.24 33.94
C LEU A 48 21.91 6.56 33.30
N GLN A 49 22.34 7.70 33.85
CA GLN A 49 22.07 9.01 33.25
C GLN A 49 22.75 9.15 31.89
N LYS A 50 24.00 8.70 31.76
CA LYS A 50 24.70 8.71 30.47
C LYS A 50 23.98 7.85 29.44
N LEU A 51 23.61 6.63 29.82
CA LEU A 51 22.85 5.72 28.96
C LEU A 51 21.46 6.28 28.63
N ALA A 52 20.79 6.94 29.57
CA ALA A 52 19.52 7.63 29.35
C ALA A 52 19.69 8.74 28.30
N ASN A 53 20.71 9.58 28.43
CA ASN A 53 20.99 10.63 27.46
C ASN A 53 21.34 10.06 26.07
N GLU A 54 22.08 8.96 26.01
CA GLU A 54 22.41 8.26 24.75
C GLU A 54 21.21 7.54 24.10
N THR A 55 20.20 7.19 24.91
CA THR A 55 18.99 6.49 24.45
C THR A 55 17.79 7.43 24.33
N ASN A 56 17.92 8.68 24.78
CA ASN A 56 16.89 9.69 24.70
C ASN A 56 16.59 9.99 23.23
N GLY A 57 15.31 9.88 22.84
CA GLY A 57 14.88 10.06 21.44
C GLY A 57 15.03 8.81 20.56
N VAL A 58 15.39 7.66 21.13
CA VAL A 58 15.48 6.38 20.41
C VAL A 58 14.37 5.44 20.87
N LEU A 59 13.54 4.97 19.93
CA LEU A 59 12.39 4.11 20.15
C LEU A 59 12.70 2.66 19.76
N SER A 60 12.14 1.71 20.50
CA SER A 60 12.14 0.30 20.10
C SER A 60 11.28 0.09 18.84
N GLY A 61 11.39 -1.06 18.17
CA GLY A 61 10.53 -1.33 17.00
C GLY A 61 9.03 -1.26 17.29
N PHE A 62 8.57 -1.76 18.44
CA PHE A 62 7.15 -1.67 18.80
C PHE A 62 6.74 -0.23 19.12
N ASP A 63 7.57 0.51 19.86
CA ASP A 63 7.27 1.91 20.18
C ASP A 63 7.30 2.79 18.92
N ALA A 64 8.22 2.52 17.98
CA ALA A 64 8.28 3.20 16.70
C ALA A 64 7.07 2.89 15.81
N ALA A 65 6.62 1.63 15.78
CA ALA A 65 5.40 1.24 15.06
C ALA A 65 4.17 1.95 15.64
N ASN A 66 4.03 1.93 16.98
CA ASN A 66 2.96 2.63 17.69
C ASN A 66 3.01 4.15 17.46
N TYR A 67 4.22 4.74 17.46
CA TYR A 67 4.44 6.16 17.20
C TYR A 67 3.94 6.55 15.81
N LEU A 68 4.23 5.74 14.79
CA LEU A 68 3.76 5.97 13.42
C LEU A 68 2.30 5.56 13.19
N GLY A 69 1.67 4.82 14.10
CA GLY A 69 0.35 4.21 13.88
C GLY A 69 0.37 3.05 12.87
N LEU A 70 1.47 2.27 12.84
CA LEU A 70 1.69 1.15 11.93
C LEU A 70 1.70 -0.20 12.66
N ASP A 71 1.43 -1.27 11.91
CA ASP A 71 1.79 -2.63 12.34
C ASP A 71 3.32 -2.85 12.27
N ILE A 72 3.84 -3.69 13.18
CA ILE A 72 5.28 -3.97 13.30
C ILE A 72 5.87 -4.64 12.05
N HIS A 73 5.10 -5.47 11.34
CA HIS A 73 5.56 -6.08 10.10
C HIS A 73 5.66 -5.05 8.97
N LEU A 74 4.71 -4.13 8.89
CA LEU A 74 4.74 -3.06 7.89
C LEU A 74 5.92 -2.10 8.13
N LEU A 75 6.19 -1.73 9.38
CA LEU A 75 7.41 -0.98 9.74
C LEU A 75 8.68 -1.72 9.27
N ARG A 76 8.77 -3.03 9.51
CA ARG A 76 9.93 -3.82 9.06
C ARG A 76 10.10 -3.78 7.54
N THR A 77 9.01 -3.88 6.78
CA THR A 77 9.03 -3.75 5.31
C THR A 77 9.57 -2.39 4.88
N PHE A 78 9.05 -1.28 5.44
CA PHE A 78 9.53 0.07 5.11
C PHE A 78 11.02 0.27 5.40
N VAL A 79 11.53 -0.43 6.42
CA VAL A 79 12.93 -0.35 6.79
C VAL A 79 13.83 -1.18 5.88
N VAL A 80 13.39 -2.38 5.47
CA VAL A 80 14.12 -3.20 4.48
C VAL A 80 14.26 -2.45 3.16
N GLU A 81 13.21 -1.73 2.78
CA GLU A 81 13.11 -0.97 1.53
C GLU A 81 13.70 0.45 1.63
N GLY A 82 14.26 0.81 2.79
CA GLY A 82 14.96 2.08 2.99
C GLY A 82 14.08 3.32 3.10
N LEU A 83 12.75 3.18 3.23
CA LEU A 83 11.84 4.30 3.49
C LEU A 83 12.04 4.91 4.88
N ILE A 84 12.38 4.07 5.87
CA ILE A 84 12.64 4.48 7.25
C ILE A 84 14.03 3.99 7.68
N LYS A 85 14.83 4.88 8.27
CA LYS A 85 16.18 4.56 8.75
C LYS A 85 16.15 4.00 10.16
N LYS A 86 17.04 3.05 10.44
CA LYS A 86 17.33 2.57 11.81
C LYS A 86 18.37 3.46 12.47
N ALA A 87 18.29 3.59 13.79
CA ALA A 87 19.33 4.19 14.61
C ALA A 87 20.54 3.25 14.73
N GLY A 88 21.57 3.50 13.91
CA GLY A 88 22.88 2.82 13.99
C GLY A 88 22.94 1.39 13.47
N LYS A 89 24.12 0.75 13.58
CA LYS A 89 24.40 -0.63 13.13
C LYS A 89 24.00 -1.72 14.14
N MET A 90 23.19 -1.39 15.14
CA MET A 90 22.91 -2.29 16.27
C MET A 90 22.09 -3.52 15.82
N ALA A 91 22.34 -4.66 16.47
CA ALA A 91 22.11 -6.03 15.99
C ALA A 91 20.82 -6.29 15.20
N ARG A 92 20.92 -7.22 14.23
CA ARG A 92 19.88 -7.64 13.25
C ARG A 92 18.45 -7.78 13.79
N ASN A 93 18.26 -8.06 15.09
CA ASN A 93 16.99 -8.50 15.67
C ASN A 93 16.27 -7.47 16.57
N ALA A 94 16.85 -6.30 16.83
CA ALA A 94 16.20 -5.25 17.64
C ALA A 94 16.48 -3.86 17.04
N PRO A 95 15.82 -3.52 15.91
CA PRO A 95 16.01 -2.21 15.30
C PRO A 95 15.45 -1.14 16.23
N TYR A 96 16.30 -0.18 16.56
CA TYR A 96 15.89 1.03 17.23
C TYR A 96 15.77 2.15 16.21
N PHE A 97 14.97 3.17 16.52
CA PHE A 97 14.59 4.23 15.60
C PHE A 97 14.76 5.58 16.27
N ARG A 98 15.40 6.55 15.60
CA ARG A 98 15.39 7.91 16.13
C ARG A 98 14.05 8.55 15.83
N ARG A 99 13.50 9.30 16.78
CA ARG A 99 12.25 10.03 16.57
C ARG A 99 12.32 10.94 15.33
N GLU A 100 13.45 11.63 15.13
CA GLU A 100 13.70 12.48 13.97
C GLU A 100 13.59 11.73 12.62
N ASP A 101 14.01 10.46 12.55
CA ASP A 101 13.88 9.65 11.33
C ASP A 101 12.42 9.25 11.07
N LEU A 102 11.64 9.01 12.14
CA LEU A 102 10.20 8.73 12.05
C LEU A 102 9.41 9.98 11.66
N ASP A 103 9.75 11.13 12.26
CA ASP A 103 9.15 12.43 11.94
C ASP A 103 9.50 12.84 10.51
N ALA A 104 10.72 12.58 10.04
CA ALA A 104 11.10 12.82 8.66
C ALA A 104 10.25 12.00 7.67
N PHE A 105 9.91 10.75 8.02
CA PHE A 105 9.02 9.92 7.23
C PHE A 105 7.59 10.48 7.20
N LEU A 106 6.98 10.81 8.35
CA LEU A 106 5.66 11.45 8.40
C LEU A 106 5.66 12.80 7.68
N GLY A 107 6.74 13.58 7.80
CA GLY A 107 6.92 14.85 7.11
C GLY A 107 6.96 14.71 5.59
N ARG A 108 7.40 13.56 5.04
CA ARG A 108 7.29 13.28 3.59
C ARG A 108 5.85 13.12 3.15
N LEU A 109 5.02 12.41 3.94
CA LEU A 109 3.59 12.27 3.67
C LEU A 109 2.87 13.59 3.85
N TYR A 110 3.22 14.34 4.89
CA TYR A 110 2.66 15.66 5.14
C TYR A 110 2.91 16.63 3.98
N ARG A 111 4.10 16.62 3.37
CA ARG A 111 4.36 17.44 2.17
C ARG A 111 3.52 17.06 0.94
N GLN A 112 2.94 15.87 0.93
CA GLN A 112 2.01 15.44 -0.12
C GLN A 112 0.58 15.89 0.17
N THR A 113 0.29 16.41 1.35
CA THR A 113 -1.06 16.91 1.64
C THR A 113 -1.33 18.21 0.88
N ARG A 114 -2.57 18.37 0.42
CA ARG A 114 -3.07 19.57 -0.25
C ARG A 114 -4.31 20.04 0.52
N PRO A 115 -4.20 21.12 1.33
CA PRO A 115 -5.29 21.56 2.21
C PRO A 115 -6.49 22.14 1.44
N ASP A 116 -6.25 22.62 0.23
CA ASP A 116 -7.23 23.15 -0.73
C ASP A 116 -7.86 22.07 -1.62
N LEU A 117 -7.42 20.81 -1.48
CA LEU A 117 -7.96 19.70 -2.26
C LEU A 117 -9.39 19.38 -1.82
N GLU A 118 -10.31 19.39 -2.78
CA GLU A 118 -11.69 18.97 -2.54
C GLU A 118 -11.74 17.52 -2.07
N SER A 119 -12.58 17.26 -1.06
CA SER A 119 -12.79 15.92 -0.54
C SER A 119 -13.46 15.06 -1.61
N ALA A 120 -12.83 13.96 -2.00
CA ALA A 120 -13.47 12.96 -2.84
C ALA A 120 -14.32 12.00 -2.00
N SER A 121 -15.39 11.45 -2.59
CA SER A 121 -16.29 10.50 -1.90
C SER A 121 -15.66 9.12 -1.65
N ASP A 122 -14.55 8.82 -2.31
CA ASP A 122 -13.82 7.55 -2.26
C ASP A 122 -12.51 7.65 -1.46
N GLU A 123 -12.35 8.69 -0.64
CA GLU A 123 -11.16 8.88 0.18
C GLU A 123 -11.09 7.86 1.33
N VAL A 124 -9.96 7.18 1.40
CA VAL A 124 -9.66 6.18 2.43
C VAL A 124 -8.22 6.30 2.89
N SER A 125 -7.87 5.68 4.03
CA SER A 125 -6.47 5.60 4.47
C SER A 125 -5.61 4.85 3.46
N LEU A 126 -4.30 5.15 3.46
CA LEU A 126 -3.34 4.52 2.54
C LEU A 126 -3.39 2.99 2.57
N ILE A 127 -3.55 2.38 3.76
CA ILE A 127 -3.66 0.91 3.89
C ILE A 127 -4.98 0.42 3.28
N ALA A 128 -6.08 1.10 3.56
CA ALA A 128 -7.41 0.74 3.05
C ALA A 128 -7.54 0.88 1.53
N ALA A 129 -6.75 1.75 0.89
CA ALA A 129 -6.71 1.89 -0.57
C ALA A 129 -6.07 0.69 -1.28
N THR A 130 -5.15 -0.03 -0.61
CA THR A 130 -4.33 -1.08 -1.23
C THR A 130 -5.10 -2.20 -1.93
N PRO A 131 -6.20 -2.76 -1.37
CA PRO A 131 -6.93 -3.84 -2.03
C PRO A 131 -7.66 -3.35 -3.28
N ALA A 132 -8.26 -2.15 -3.22
CA ALA A 132 -8.97 -1.55 -4.35
C ALA A 132 -8.03 -1.13 -5.49
N CYS A 133 -6.80 -0.73 -5.14
CA CYS A 133 -5.72 -0.42 -6.08
C CYS A 133 -4.95 -1.67 -6.55
N GLN A 134 -5.23 -2.84 -5.96
CA GLN A 134 -4.49 -4.09 -6.21
C GLN A 134 -2.97 -3.92 -6.09
N CYS A 135 -2.49 -3.15 -5.11
CA CYS A 135 -1.06 -2.99 -4.86
C CYS A 135 -0.74 -3.20 -3.38
N SER A 136 0.53 -3.27 -3.02
CA SER A 136 1.00 -3.22 -1.63
C SER A 136 1.07 -1.77 -1.13
N THR A 137 1.08 -1.59 0.19
CA THR A 137 1.26 -0.26 0.79
C THR A 137 2.59 0.38 0.36
N LEU A 138 3.64 -0.41 0.19
CA LEU A 138 4.95 0.07 -0.26
C LEU A 138 4.89 0.62 -1.69
N GLU A 139 4.25 -0.11 -2.60
CA GLU A 139 4.07 0.34 -3.98
C GLU A 139 3.25 1.63 -4.03
N LEU A 140 2.14 1.67 -3.29
CA LEU A 140 1.31 2.87 -3.23
C LEU A 140 2.12 4.08 -2.73
N LEU A 141 2.95 3.91 -1.70
CA LEU A 141 3.83 4.97 -1.22
C LEU A 141 4.86 5.41 -2.27
N ASN A 142 5.48 4.46 -2.98
CA ASN A 142 6.41 4.80 -4.04
C ASN A 142 5.71 5.60 -5.14
N LEU A 143 4.51 5.22 -5.57
CA LEU A 143 3.74 5.99 -6.53
C LEU A 143 3.42 7.41 -6.05
N ILE A 144 2.96 7.52 -4.80
CA ILE A 144 2.64 8.82 -4.21
C ILE A 144 3.87 9.73 -4.29
N PHE A 145 5.06 9.21 -3.95
CA PHE A 145 6.28 10.00 -3.98
C PHE A 145 6.86 10.22 -5.38
N GLU A 146 6.76 9.26 -6.28
CA GLU A 146 7.29 9.32 -7.65
C GLU A 146 6.45 10.23 -8.54
N HIS A 147 5.12 10.26 -8.33
CA HIS A 147 4.17 10.99 -9.15
C HIS A 147 3.51 12.20 -8.45
N ASP A 148 4.00 12.59 -7.27
CA ASP A 148 3.47 13.70 -6.45
C ASP A 148 1.94 13.61 -6.26
N ILE A 149 1.43 12.41 -5.97
CA ILE A 149 -0.01 12.18 -5.86
C ILE A 149 -0.53 12.88 -4.59
N PRO A 150 -1.47 13.83 -4.73
CA PRO A 150 -1.91 14.62 -3.59
C PRO A 150 -2.72 13.78 -2.60
N LEU A 151 -2.40 13.98 -1.33
CA LEU A 151 -3.09 13.40 -0.19
C LEU A 151 -3.97 14.44 0.51
N ARG A 152 -4.88 13.97 1.34
CA ARG A 152 -5.47 14.76 2.41
C ARG A 152 -5.01 14.23 3.75
N SER A 153 -5.18 15.03 4.79
CA SER A 153 -5.00 14.58 6.17
C SER A 153 -6.28 14.81 6.95
N ALA A 154 -6.56 13.93 7.91
CA ALA A 154 -7.54 14.22 8.95
C ALA A 154 -7.16 15.52 9.70
N ALA A 155 -8.14 16.24 10.26
CA ALA A 155 -7.85 17.44 11.02
C ALA A 155 -7.14 17.09 12.36
N GLY A 156 -5.99 17.70 12.64
CA GLY A 156 -5.27 17.50 13.90
C GLY A 156 -3.77 17.80 13.81
N ALA A 157 -3.13 18.04 14.96
CA ALA A 157 -1.69 18.33 15.03
C ALA A 157 -0.79 17.07 15.02
N ASP A 158 -1.33 15.92 15.46
CA ASP A 158 -0.57 14.68 15.66
C ASP A 158 -0.91 13.61 14.61
N LEU A 159 -0.64 13.92 13.35
CA LEU A 159 -0.91 13.01 12.23
C LEU A 159 -0.05 11.74 12.30
N ARG A 160 -0.69 10.59 12.21
CA ARG A 160 -0.09 9.26 12.06
C ARG A 160 -0.31 8.75 10.65
N PHE A 161 0.29 7.60 10.34
CA PHE A 161 0.25 7.03 8.98
C PHE A 161 -1.16 6.82 8.43
N ASN A 162 -2.10 6.37 9.27
CA ASN A 162 -3.48 6.12 8.84
C ASN A 162 -4.35 7.38 8.74
N ASP A 163 -3.85 8.54 9.19
CA ASP A 163 -4.55 9.82 9.09
C ASP A 163 -4.36 10.48 7.72
N PHE A 164 -3.47 9.93 6.89
CA PHE A 164 -3.30 10.34 5.49
C PHE A 164 -4.31 9.59 4.60
N LEU A 165 -5.09 10.36 3.86
CA LEU A 165 -6.17 9.90 3.01
C LEU A 165 -5.81 10.08 1.54
N ILE A 166 -6.22 9.12 0.72
CA ILE A 166 -6.06 9.13 -0.73
C ILE A 166 -7.37 8.72 -1.40
N SER A 167 -7.69 9.36 -2.52
CA SER A 167 -8.76 8.90 -3.43
C SER A 167 -8.30 7.65 -4.16
N VAL A 168 -9.10 6.58 -4.10
CA VAL A 168 -8.82 5.31 -4.76
C VAL A 168 -8.73 5.49 -6.27
N GLU A 169 -9.63 6.29 -6.86
CA GLU A 169 -9.61 6.56 -8.30
C GLU A 169 -8.35 7.31 -8.71
N ARG A 170 -7.91 8.32 -7.94
CA ARG A 170 -6.65 9.03 -8.22
C ARG A 170 -5.44 8.11 -8.19
N ALA A 171 -5.38 7.21 -7.21
CA ALA A 171 -4.32 6.20 -7.13
C ALA A 171 -4.32 5.28 -8.36
N LYS A 172 -5.50 4.79 -8.78
CA LYS A 172 -5.63 3.94 -9.99
C LYS A 172 -5.23 4.66 -11.28
N THR A 173 -5.55 5.94 -11.42
CA THR A 173 -5.12 6.74 -12.58
C THR A 173 -3.59 6.82 -12.64
N ALA A 174 -2.94 7.12 -11.51
CA ALA A 174 -1.49 7.19 -11.45
C ALA A 174 -0.82 5.82 -11.73
N ILE A 175 -1.43 4.73 -11.27
CA ILE A 175 -1.01 3.35 -11.58
C ILE A 175 -0.96 3.12 -13.10
N GLY A 176 -1.99 3.54 -13.84
CA GLY A 176 -2.01 3.43 -15.30
C GLY A 176 -0.86 4.23 -15.93
N GLN A 177 -0.73 5.50 -15.56
CA GLN A 177 0.29 6.42 -16.10
C GLN A 177 1.75 6.00 -15.82
N SER A 178 1.98 5.15 -14.81
CA SER A 178 3.33 4.70 -14.42
C SER A 178 4.00 3.75 -15.43
N SER A 179 3.24 3.19 -16.38
CA SER A 179 3.79 2.34 -17.45
C SER A 179 3.29 2.83 -18.80
N ALA A 180 4.21 3.18 -19.71
CA ALA A 180 3.85 3.76 -21.00
C ALA A 180 2.97 2.80 -21.81
N GLY A 181 1.80 3.30 -22.25
CA GLY A 181 0.79 2.51 -22.96
C GLY A 181 -0.03 1.58 -22.07
N ALA A 182 0.09 1.68 -20.75
CA ALA A 182 -0.68 0.88 -19.81
C ALA A 182 -1.80 1.71 -19.17
N ILE A 183 -2.92 1.05 -18.88
CA ILE A 183 -4.02 1.62 -18.09
C ILE A 183 -4.38 0.67 -16.95
N SER A 184 -5.01 1.22 -15.91
CA SER A 184 -5.49 0.38 -14.80
C SER A 184 -6.66 -0.52 -15.24
N MET A 185 -6.89 -1.62 -14.52
CA MET A 185 -8.08 -2.46 -14.77
C MET A 185 -9.39 -1.69 -14.59
N SER A 186 -9.42 -0.68 -13.70
CA SER A 186 -10.60 0.17 -13.46
C SER A 186 -10.87 1.06 -14.66
N GLU A 187 -9.82 1.66 -15.23
CA GLU A 187 -9.92 2.49 -16.43
C GLU A 187 -10.32 1.65 -17.65
N ALA A 188 -9.73 0.47 -17.83
CA ALA A 188 -10.12 -0.47 -18.88
C ALA A 188 -11.60 -0.90 -18.74
N ALA A 189 -12.06 -1.15 -17.51
CA ALA A 189 -13.44 -1.48 -17.20
C ALA A 189 -14.40 -0.34 -17.60
N GLY A 190 -14.04 0.90 -17.27
CA GLY A 190 -14.78 2.09 -17.69
C GLY A 190 -14.82 2.27 -19.21
N LYS A 191 -13.70 2.06 -19.91
CA LYS A 191 -13.62 2.17 -21.38
C LYS A 191 -14.46 1.14 -22.12
N LEU A 192 -14.68 -0.04 -21.52
CA LEU A 192 -15.43 -1.15 -22.13
C LEU A 192 -16.83 -1.34 -21.54
N GLY A 193 -17.26 -0.48 -20.61
CA GLY A 193 -18.57 -0.57 -19.93
C GLY A 193 -18.80 -1.88 -19.17
N VAL A 194 -17.75 -2.43 -18.57
CA VAL A 194 -17.80 -3.69 -17.79
C VAL A 194 -17.24 -3.48 -16.38
N ASP A 195 -17.16 -4.56 -15.58
CA ASP A 195 -16.49 -4.53 -14.28
C ASP A 195 -15.05 -5.07 -14.36
N THR A 196 -14.28 -4.79 -13.29
CA THR A 196 -12.87 -5.21 -13.20
C THR A 196 -12.69 -6.73 -13.18
N ALA A 197 -13.68 -7.50 -12.76
CA ALA A 197 -13.67 -8.95 -12.82
C ALA A 197 -13.71 -9.44 -14.28
N THR A 198 -14.57 -8.83 -15.09
CA THR A 198 -14.66 -9.08 -16.53
C THR A 198 -13.34 -8.74 -17.23
N ILE A 199 -12.73 -7.59 -16.93
CA ILE A 199 -11.40 -7.23 -17.50
C ILE A 199 -10.34 -8.28 -17.17
N ARG A 200 -10.28 -8.74 -15.91
CA ARG A 200 -9.34 -9.80 -15.51
C ARG A 200 -9.55 -11.07 -16.32
N ASN A 201 -10.80 -11.46 -16.53
CA ASN A 201 -11.13 -12.68 -17.26
C ASN A 201 -10.82 -12.54 -18.77
N LEU A 202 -11.00 -11.35 -19.36
CA LEU A 202 -10.57 -11.07 -20.73
C LEU A 202 -9.05 -11.15 -20.90
N VAL A 203 -8.26 -10.64 -19.94
CA VAL A 203 -6.79 -10.80 -19.94
C VAL A 203 -6.41 -12.28 -19.83
N ASN A 204 -7.00 -13.01 -18.90
CA ASN A 204 -6.71 -14.43 -18.69
C ASN A 204 -7.08 -15.29 -19.90
N ALA A 205 -8.13 -14.92 -20.64
CA ALA A 205 -8.57 -15.60 -21.84
C ALA A 205 -7.81 -15.14 -23.11
N GLY A 206 -6.90 -14.16 -23.00
CA GLY A 206 -6.07 -13.69 -24.11
C GLY A 206 -6.75 -12.68 -25.05
N TYR A 207 -7.92 -12.15 -24.68
CA TYR A 207 -8.61 -11.11 -25.44
C TYR A 207 -8.02 -9.72 -25.20
N LEU A 208 -7.42 -9.50 -24.03
CA LEU A 208 -6.69 -8.29 -23.68
C LEU A 208 -5.26 -8.64 -23.31
N SER A 209 -4.32 -7.75 -23.63
CA SER A 209 -2.91 -7.96 -23.31
C SER A 209 -2.58 -7.32 -21.96
N ALA A 210 -1.88 -8.07 -21.10
CA ALA A 210 -1.30 -7.49 -19.89
C ALA A 210 -0.14 -6.57 -20.28
N ALA A 211 -0.11 -5.34 -19.75
CA ALA A 211 1.00 -4.43 -20.01
C ALA A 211 2.26 -4.85 -19.24
N PRO A 212 3.46 -4.52 -19.74
CA PRO A 212 4.70 -4.74 -19.02
C PRO A 212 4.67 -4.05 -17.65
N LYS A 213 5.08 -4.79 -16.62
CA LYS A 213 5.19 -4.24 -15.26
C LYS A 213 6.44 -3.38 -15.13
N ALA A 214 6.34 -2.28 -14.38
CA ALA A 214 7.54 -1.55 -13.99
C ALA A 214 8.45 -2.44 -13.12
N LYS A 215 9.77 -2.23 -13.18
CA LYS A 215 10.78 -3.09 -12.51
C LYS A 215 10.59 -3.25 -10.99
N ARG A 216 9.85 -2.36 -10.34
CA ARG A 216 9.57 -2.37 -8.88
C ARG A 216 8.13 -2.70 -8.52
N SER A 217 7.31 -3.10 -9.50
CA SER A 217 5.92 -3.47 -9.27
C SER A 217 5.80 -4.95 -8.88
N SER A 218 4.97 -5.21 -7.89
CA SER A 218 4.65 -6.54 -7.37
C SER A 218 3.79 -7.35 -8.35
N GLU A 219 3.56 -8.62 -8.01
CA GLU A 219 2.66 -9.46 -8.77
C GLU A 219 1.21 -8.93 -8.78
N ARG A 220 0.82 -8.19 -7.73
CA ARG A 220 -0.53 -7.63 -7.57
C ARG A 220 -0.79 -6.46 -8.51
N TRP A 221 0.25 -5.75 -8.93
CA TRP A 221 0.17 -4.68 -9.91
C TRP A 221 -0.36 -5.21 -11.25
N ARG A 222 -1.63 -4.90 -11.54
CA ARG A 222 -2.36 -5.38 -12.72
C ARG A 222 -2.74 -4.19 -13.59
N VAL A 223 -1.95 -3.99 -14.64
CA VAL A 223 -2.22 -3.01 -15.70
C VAL A 223 -2.44 -3.72 -17.02
N VAL A 224 -3.27 -3.13 -17.87
CA VAL A 224 -3.66 -3.66 -19.18
C VAL A 224 -3.09 -2.76 -20.26
N ASP A 225 -2.67 -3.34 -21.37
CA ASP A 225 -2.21 -2.58 -22.54
C ASP A 225 -3.38 -1.80 -23.14
N GLU A 226 -3.26 -0.48 -23.19
CA GLU A 226 -4.32 0.43 -23.63
C GLU A 226 -4.71 0.19 -25.09
N ALA A 227 -3.72 -0.07 -25.95
CA ALA A 227 -3.96 -0.35 -27.36
C ALA A 227 -4.80 -1.63 -27.54
N SER A 228 -4.54 -2.67 -26.74
CA SER A 228 -5.35 -3.89 -26.74
C SER A 228 -6.79 -3.65 -26.29
N VAL A 229 -7.02 -2.74 -25.33
CA VAL A 229 -8.37 -2.35 -24.88
C VAL A 229 -9.10 -1.60 -25.98
N ALA A 230 -8.44 -0.64 -26.63
CA ALA A 230 -9.01 0.08 -27.77
C ALA A 230 -9.39 -0.87 -28.91
N ALA A 231 -8.47 -1.75 -29.33
CA ALA A 231 -8.71 -2.74 -30.38
C ALA A 231 -9.85 -3.70 -30.03
N PHE A 232 -10.00 -4.08 -28.76
CA PHE A 232 -11.13 -4.88 -28.32
C PHE A 232 -12.45 -4.11 -28.46
N GLY A 233 -12.49 -2.83 -28.05
CA GLY A 233 -13.68 -1.98 -28.16
C GLY A 233 -14.17 -1.74 -29.60
N GLU A 234 -13.28 -1.79 -30.59
CA GLU A 234 -13.63 -1.70 -32.01
C GLU A 234 -14.42 -2.91 -32.53
N HIS A 235 -14.20 -4.08 -31.92
CA HIS A 235 -14.80 -5.34 -32.37
C HIS A 235 -15.91 -5.86 -31.45
N TYR A 236 -15.96 -5.37 -30.21
CA TYR A 236 -16.84 -5.86 -29.17
C TYR A 236 -17.55 -4.71 -28.43
N ILE A 237 -18.73 -5.00 -27.90
CA ILE A 237 -19.53 -4.06 -27.12
C ILE A 237 -20.21 -4.78 -25.95
N SER A 238 -20.22 -4.15 -24.78
CA SER A 238 -20.96 -4.68 -23.63
C SER A 238 -22.47 -4.59 -23.89
N ALA A 239 -23.26 -5.51 -23.32
CA ALA A 239 -24.71 -5.44 -23.41
C ALA A 239 -25.27 -4.15 -22.78
N ALA A 240 -24.59 -3.61 -21.76
CA ALA A 240 -24.96 -2.35 -21.12
C ALA A 240 -24.77 -1.16 -22.07
N ASP A 241 -23.60 -1.04 -22.71
CA ASP A 241 -23.33 0.04 -23.64
C ASP A 241 -24.18 -0.06 -24.89
N LEU A 242 -24.37 -1.28 -25.44
CA LEU A 242 -25.26 -1.48 -26.59
C LEU A 242 -26.70 -1.07 -26.25
N ALA A 243 -27.20 -1.45 -25.08
CA ALA A 243 -28.52 -1.05 -24.62
C ALA A 243 -28.64 0.48 -24.48
N HIS A 244 -27.58 1.11 -23.96
CA HIS A 244 -27.50 2.57 -23.85
C HIS A 244 -27.48 3.25 -25.24
N GLU A 245 -26.65 2.78 -26.17
CA GLU A 245 -26.56 3.27 -27.56
C GLU A 245 -27.92 3.17 -28.27
N LEU A 246 -28.63 2.05 -28.08
CA LEU A 246 -29.95 1.81 -28.68
C LEU A 246 -31.13 2.40 -27.89
N ARG A 247 -30.88 2.99 -26.71
CA ARG A 247 -31.91 3.47 -25.76
C ARG A 247 -32.94 2.40 -25.39
N ARG A 248 -32.47 1.18 -25.14
CA ARG A 248 -33.29 0.02 -24.79
C ARG A 248 -32.96 -0.49 -23.40
N ASP A 249 -33.88 -1.24 -22.81
CA ASP A 249 -33.60 -2.03 -21.62
C ASP A 249 -32.64 -3.19 -21.95
N THR A 250 -31.60 -3.37 -21.14
CA THR A 250 -30.55 -4.38 -21.36
C THR A 250 -31.10 -5.80 -21.36
N ALA A 251 -32.02 -6.13 -20.44
CA ALA A 251 -32.55 -7.49 -20.34
C ALA A 251 -33.43 -7.85 -21.54
N ASN A 252 -34.25 -6.91 -22.00
CA ASN A 252 -35.07 -7.06 -23.19
C ASN A 252 -34.23 -7.17 -24.46
N LEU A 253 -33.18 -6.35 -24.58
CA LEU A 253 -32.25 -6.42 -25.69
C LEU A 253 -31.55 -7.79 -25.76
N CYS A 254 -30.97 -8.26 -24.65
CA CYS A 254 -30.33 -9.58 -24.61
C CYS A 254 -31.29 -10.71 -24.99
N ARG A 255 -32.55 -10.66 -24.52
CA ARG A 255 -33.56 -11.68 -24.86
C ARG A 255 -33.85 -11.72 -26.36
N GLU A 256 -33.95 -10.56 -27.00
CA GLU A 256 -34.16 -10.46 -28.44
C GLU A 256 -32.95 -10.96 -29.23
N LEU A 257 -31.74 -10.56 -28.84
CA LEU A 257 -30.49 -11.02 -29.46
C LEU A 257 -30.37 -12.55 -29.40
N TYR A 258 -30.63 -13.16 -28.24
CA TYR A 258 -30.63 -14.62 -28.12
C TYR A 258 -31.72 -15.29 -28.96
N LYS A 259 -32.93 -14.71 -29.02
CA LYS A 259 -34.01 -15.22 -29.88
C LYS A 259 -33.63 -15.19 -31.36
N ASN A 260 -32.82 -14.22 -31.76
CA ASN A 260 -32.32 -14.06 -33.13
C ASN A 260 -31.00 -14.82 -33.38
N GLY A 261 -30.55 -15.67 -32.45
CA GLY A 261 -29.37 -16.51 -32.62
C GLY A 261 -28.04 -15.78 -32.44
N VAL A 262 -28.04 -14.57 -31.89
CA VAL A 262 -26.81 -13.83 -31.58
C VAL A 262 -26.24 -14.31 -30.25
N GLU A 263 -25.06 -14.90 -30.29
CA GLU A 263 -24.38 -15.42 -29.10
C GLU A 263 -23.38 -14.41 -28.53
N PRO A 264 -23.22 -14.36 -27.19
CA PRO A 264 -22.24 -13.50 -26.57
C PRO A 264 -20.85 -14.13 -26.64
N LEU A 265 -19.82 -13.32 -26.38
CA LEU A 265 -18.47 -13.82 -26.21
C LEU A 265 -18.41 -14.74 -24.99
N ILE A 266 -17.97 -15.98 -25.19
CA ILE A 266 -17.80 -16.97 -24.12
C ILE A 266 -16.33 -17.00 -23.69
N PHE A 267 -16.10 -16.73 -22.41
CA PHE A 267 -14.80 -16.82 -21.77
C PHE A 267 -14.97 -17.10 -20.27
N ASN A 268 -13.90 -17.52 -19.62
CA ASN A 268 -13.93 -18.11 -18.28
C ASN A 268 -14.54 -17.17 -17.22
N GLY A 269 -15.36 -17.72 -16.32
CA GLY A 269 -15.88 -17.04 -15.12
C GLY A 269 -17.25 -16.37 -15.28
N GLU A 270 -17.76 -15.79 -14.18
CA GLU A 270 -18.91 -14.89 -14.22
C GLU A 270 -18.47 -13.53 -14.79
N ASN A 271 -19.12 -13.11 -15.87
CA ASN A 271 -18.70 -11.94 -16.65
C ASN A 271 -19.92 -11.11 -17.08
N ARG A 272 -19.68 -9.82 -17.34
CA ARG A 272 -20.65 -9.01 -18.07
C ARG A 272 -20.80 -9.56 -19.49
N ILE A 273 -22.02 -9.49 -20.01
CA ILE A 273 -22.36 -9.95 -21.36
C ILE A 273 -21.71 -9.00 -22.36
N ILE A 274 -20.92 -9.55 -23.28
CA ILE A 274 -20.23 -8.82 -24.35
C ILE A 274 -20.60 -9.47 -25.68
N PHE A 275 -20.96 -8.68 -26.68
CA PHE A 275 -21.24 -9.15 -28.04
C PHE A 275 -20.18 -8.66 -29.00
N ARG A 276 -20.03 -9.33 -30.15
CA ARG A 276 -19.28 -8.78 -31.27
C ARG A 276 -20.11 -7.69 -31.91
N ARG A 277 -19.51 -6.51 -32.15
CA ARG A 277 -20.20 -5.37 -32.78
C ARG A 277 -20.82 -5.75 -34.13
N ARG A 278 -20.12 -6.52 -34.96
CA ARG A 278 -20.64 -6.97 -36.27
C ARG A 278 -21.92 -7.81 -36.19
N ASP A 279 -22.20 -8.44 -35.05
CA ASP A 279 -23.36 -9.31 -34.86
C ASP A 279 -24.57 -8.52 -34.29
N VAL A 280 -24.37 -7.27 -33.84
CA VAL A 280 -25.40 -6.47 -33.11
C VAL A 280 -25.53 -5.01 -33.56
N VAL A 281 -24.50 -4.46 -34.20
CA VAL A 281 -24.44 -3.10 -34.76
C VAL A 281 -24.42 -3.24 -36.28
N GLY A 282 -25.60 -3.54 -36.86
CA GLY A 282 -25.79 -3.56 -38.32
C GLY A 282 -26.52 -4.79 -38.87
N ASN A 283 -27.86 -4.72 -38.86
CA ASN A 283 -28.74 -5.19 -39.94
C ASN A 283 -30.04 -4.36 -39.81
N ASN A 284 -29.95 -3.08 -40.20
CA ASN A 284 -31.09 -2.22 -40.50
C ASN A 284 -30.89 -1.67 -41.90
#